data_AF-A0A1D6FC12-F1
#
_entry.id   AF-A0A1D6FC12-F1
#
_cell.length_a   1.000
_cell.length_b   1.000
_cell.length_c   1.000
_cell.angle_alpha   90.00
_cell.angle_beta   90.00
_cell.angle_gamma   90.00
#
_symmetry.space_group_name_H-M   'P 1'
#
loop_
_entity.id
_entity.type
_entity.pdbx_description
1 polymer ?
#
loop_
_entity_poly.entity_id
_entity_poly.type
_entity_poly.pdbx_seq_one_letter_code
_entity_poly.pdbx_strand_id
1 'polypeptide(L)'
;MLDIQPLPILHTFGYRELCQKYIDNYFKGNGSVQIGKKEATTIGNLCAFQFWERVFKDKHRLEYLKYVAKTQEPEESHTFLTKPEEEWCAVHNLLPAAFKNISEIYDVVVMQLHRFRPSFLVKINPPKFLQPSEFNHTCLHREILDLEEDVDSLSLETENAHSDSQKRCAATPYVSPTDFETSTIVEMLKTLVKMKTQHAENKISYKGRLGSNVKPTLGTQACVFFANGSCNLGDVCRFSHSSLAPKPVCKFYLTLQGCRNGRSCPYSHDSGSLVSAPVTSGICSQESRGTSLCDTRLLPADGDGHILVVNDKTLQFSSKLSQFYDAGKIVASTPGLQSAESYSVPKGLKILENLADPSSLITGLEHELPVPWAKLKRVFWFDGFGNDESATEQALLQKFFASIAIKILSEQLSGLQVILIMKNTRYIQLQVERLARECFFFLSESFLSDEANLGWFSDTSTHTRRMQVAAPVTYVFNLHPPSSTQFGDYPAELREALRRD
;
A
#
# COMPACT_ATOMS: atom_id res chain seq x y z
N MET A 1 3.39 -19.95 16.53
CA MET A 1 3.88 -18.83 15.69
C MET A 1 3.58 -17.53 16.43
N LEU A 2 4.54 -17.04 17.21
CA LEU A 2 4.41 -15.82 18.03
C LEU A 2 5.41 -14.79 17.48
N ASP A 3 4.93 -13.56 17.25
CA ASP A 3 5.71 -12.32 17.21
C ASP A 3 7.00 -12.28 16.38
N ILE A 4 6.89 -12.36 15.05
CA ILE A 4 7.91 -11.78 14.17
C ILE A 4 7.23 -10.69 13.37
N GLN A 5 7.17 -9.47 13.94
CA GLN A 5 7.14 -8.31 13.06
C GLN A 5 8.37 -8.44 12.16
N PRO A 6 8.23 -8.52 10.83
CA PRO A 6 9.40 -8.54 9.96
C PRO A 6 10.23 -7.30 10.28
N LEU A 7 11.50 -7.50 10.61
CA LEU A 7 12.45 -6.44 10.91
C LEU A 7 13.34 -6.27 9.67
N PRO A 8 13.02 -5.33 8.76
CA PRO A 8 13.87 -4.91 7.67
C PRO A 8 15.34 -4.75 8.03
N ILE A 9 15.64 -4.13 9.16
CA ILE A 9 17.01 -3.80 9.56
C ILE A 9 17.65 -5.03 10.18
N LEU A 10 18.88 -5.34 9.75
CA LEU A 10 19.63 -6.49 10.23
C LEU A 10 19.88 -6.41 11.74
N HIS A 11 19.51 -7.47 12.46
CA HIS A 11 19.75 -7.62 13.89
C HIS A 11 20.70 -8.78 14.17
N THR A 12 21.99 -8.49 14.29
CA THR A 12 23.02 -9.46 14.63
C THR A 12 22.99 -9.80 16.12
N PHE A 13 22.83 -11.09 16.45
CA PHE A 13 22.81 -11.56 17.84
C PHE A 13 24.11 -11.18 18.57
N GLY A 14 23.99 -10.66 19.80
CA GLY A 14 25.14 -10.26 20.63
C GLY A 14 25.68 -8.84 20.36
N TYR A 15 25.43 -8.24 19.20
CA TYR A 15 26.00 -6.94 18.83
C TYR A 15 24.99 -5.79 18.94
N ARG A 16 24.61 -5.44 20.18
CA ARG A 16 23.56 -4.45 20.46
C ARG A 16 23.89 -3.05 19.93
N GLU A 17 25.15 -2.62 20.04
CA GLU A 17 25.59 -1.29 19.60
C GLU A 17 25.57 -1.17 18.07
N LEU A 18 26.00 -2.23 17.38
CA LEU A 18 25.96 -2.31 15.92
C LEU A 18 24.52 -2.25 15.39
N CYS A 19 23.61 -3.01 16.02
CA CYS A 19 22.19 -2.96 15.67
C CYS A 19 21.59 -1.55 15.87
N GLN A 20 22.00 -0.84 16.93
CA GLN A 20 21.56 0.53 17.16
C GLN A 20 22.10 1.46 16.08
N LYS A 21 23.37 1.31 15.69
CA LYS A 21 23.97 2.06 14.58
C LYS A 21 23.21 1.86 13.26
N TYR A 22 22.80 0.63 12.95
CA TYR A 22 21.98 0.35 11.77
C TYR A 22 20.59 0.99 11.85
N ILE A 23 19.95 1.01 13.02
CA ILE A 23 18.68 1.72 13.19
C ILE A 23 18.86 3.23 13.00
N ASP A 24 19.92 3.81 13.57
CA ASP A 24 20.18 5.25 13.54
C ASP A 24 20.45 5.77 12.12
N ASN A 25 20.84 4.91 11.19
CA ASN A 25 20.93 5.21 9.76
C ASN A 25 19.55 5.54 9.16
N TYR A 26 18.50 4.83 9.56
CA TYR A 26 17.14 5.03 9.03
C TYR A 26 16.28 5.94 9.90
N PHE A 27 16.57 6.02 11.19
CA PHE A 27 15.86 6.90 12.10
C PHE A 27 16.71 7.17 13.35
N LYS A 28 17.27 8.38 13.42
CA LYS A 28 17.92 8.88 14.63
C LYS A 28 16.94 9.76 15.39
N GLY A 29 16.46 9.29 16.54
CA GLY A 29 15.59 10.10 17.40
C GLY A 29 16.32 11.38 17.83
N ASN A 30 15.89 12.54 17.32
CA ASN A 30 16.41 13.82 17.80
C ASN A 30 16.09 13.97 19.29
N GLY A 31 17.00 14.55 20.07
CA GLY A 31 16.87 14.72 21.53
C GLY A 31 15.61 15.49 21.97
N SER A 32 14.91 16.19 21.06
CA SER A 32 13.63 16.85 21.32
C SER A 32 12.43 15.88 21.37
N VAL A 33 12.55 14.70 20.76
CA VAL A 33 11.46 13.72 20.64
C VAL A 33 11.76 12.55 21.56
N GLN A 34 11.39 12.65 22.83
CA GLN A 34 11.41 11.50 23.74
C GLN A 34 10.43 10.44 23.21
N ILE A 35 10.98 9.38 22.62
CA ILE A 35 10.25 8.21 22.16
C ILE A 35 10.92 6.96 22.75
N GLY A 36 10.13 5.95 23.09
CA GLY A 36 10.69 4.72 23.65
C GLY A 36 11.56 3.98 22.62
N LYS A 37 12.48 3.15 23.13
CA LYS A 37 13.43 2.41 22.29
C LYS A 37 12.73 1.53 21.25
N LYS A 38 11.59 0.92 21.60
CA LYS A 38 10.86 0.01 20.71
C LYS A 38 10.19 0.78 19.58
N GLU A 39 9.59 1.91 19.90
CA GLU A 39 8.96 2.81 18.95
C GLU A 39 9.99 3.35 17.95
N ALA A 40 11.17 3.76 18.43
CA ALA A 40 12.29 4.14 17.56
C ALA A 40 12.71 3.00 16.62
N THR A 41 12.78 1.75 17.12
CA THR A 41 13.05 0.58 16.27
C THR A 41 11.95 0.36 15.23
N THR A 42 10.67 0.47 15.59
CA THR A 42 9.55 0.34 14.66
C THR A 42 9.60 1.40 13.56
N ILE A 43 9.88 2.65 13.93
CA ILE A 43 9.99 3.76 12.99
C ILE A 43 11.20 3.57 12.07
N GLY A 44 12.36 3.18 12.60
CA GLY A 44 13.54 2.88 11.79
C GLY A 44 13.26 1.78 10.76
N ASN A 45 12.59 0.71 11.16
CA ASN A 45 12.21 -0.36 10.23
C ASN A 45 11.18 0.10 9.17
N LEU A 46 10.23 0.98 9.53
CA LEU A 46 9.31 1.59 8.57
C LEU A 46 10.05 2.47 7.56
N CYS A 47 10.99 3.30 8.04
CA CYS A 47 11.82 4.15 7.19
C CYS A 47 12.70 3.31 6.25
N ALA A 48 13.25 2.19 6.73
CA ALA A 48 13.98 1.23 5.91
C ALA A 48 13.11 0.61 4.80
N PHE A 49 11.86 0.26 5.10
CA PHE A 49 10.90 -0.23 4.10
C PHE A 49 10.58 0.85 3.06
N GLN A 50 10.30 2.08 3.50
CA GLN A 50 10.03 3.21 2.61
C GLN A 50 11.24 3.55 1.73
N PHE A 51 12.45 3.44 2.29
CA PHE A 51 13.70 3.60 1.56
C PHE A 51 13.88 2.52 0.48
N TRP A 52 13.62 1.26 0.80
CA TRP A 52 13.66 0.16 -0.19
C TRP A 52 12.64 0.35 -1.30
N GLU A 53 11.39 0.71 -0.97
CA GLU A 53 10.35 1.03 -1.96
C GLU A 53 10.80 2.16 -2.91
N ARG A 54 11.41 3.21 -2.37
CA ARG A 54 11.78 4.41 -3.15
C ARG A 54 13.08 4.35 -3.92
N VAL A 55 14.08 3.64 -3.40
CA VAL A 55 15.40 3.62 -4.01
C VAL A 55 15.59 2.40 -4.89
N PHE A 56 15.17 1.24 -4.39
CA PHE A 56 15.35 -0.01 -5.10
C PHE A 56 14.13 -0.31 -5.98
N LYS A 57 12.93 -0.39 -5.40
CA LYS A 57 11.73 -0.81 -6.16
C LYS A 57 11.35 0.18 -7.25
N ASP A 58 11.32 1.49 -6.99
CA ASP A 58 11.04 2.49 -8.03
C ASP A 58 12.04 2.45 -9.19
N LYS A 59 13.34 2.21 -8.92
CA LYS A 59 14.34 2.00 -9.98
C LYS A 59 13.95 0.82 -10.87
N HIS A 60 13.62 -0.31 -10.24
CA HIS A 60 13.27 -1.53 -10.96
C HIS A 60 11.94 -1.44 -11.71
N ARG A 61 10.93 -0.76 -11.13
CA ARG A 61 9.66 -0.45 -11.82
C ARG A 61 9.92 0.38 -13.07
N LEU A 62 10.80 1.37 -12.99
CA LEU A 62 11.14 2.20 -14.14
C LEU A 62 11.89 1.40 -15.22
N GLU A 63 12.88 0.58 -14.84
CA GLU A 63 13.58 -0.30 -15.80
C GLU A 63 12.62 -1.31 -16.44
N TYR A 64 11.64 -1.83 -15.70
CA TYR A 64 10.56 -2.64 -16.26
C TYR A 64 9.74 -1.87 -17.29
N LEU A 65 9.31 -0.63 -17.00
CA LEU A 65 8.58 0.18 -17.99
C LEU A 65 9.45 0.50 -19.23
N LYS A 66 10.75 0.75 -19.06
CA LYS A 66 11.68 0.93 -20.19
C LYS A 66 11.82 -0.34 -21.02
N TYR A 67 11.82 -1.51 -20.39
CA TYR A 67 11.81 -2.79 -21.08
C TYR A 67 10.52 -2.95 -21.89
N VAL A 68 9.35 -2.80 -21.26
CA VAL A 68 8.05 -2.93 -21.93
C VAL A 68 7.90 -1.92 -23.08
N ALA A 69 8.40 -0.69 -22.91
CA ALA A 69 8.40 0.30 -23.99
C ALA A 69 9.24 -0.14 -25.21
N LYS A 70 10.27 -0.98 -25.04
CA LYS A 70 11.13 -1.49 -26.11
C LYS A 70 10.61 -2.79 -26.73
N THR A 71 10.07 -3.70 -25.91
CA THR A 71 9.64 -5.03 -26.35
C THR A 71 8.16 -5.12 -26.67
N GLN A 72 7.38 -4.13 -26.24
CA GLN A 72 5.91 -4.07 -26.36
C GLN A 72 5.16 -5.21 -25.65
N GLU A 73 5.88 -6.12 -24.99
CA GLU A 73 5.34 -7.25 -24.25
C GLU A 73 5.83 -7.22 -22.80
N PRO A 74 4.95 -7.43 -21.81
CA PRO A 74 5.34 -7.57 -20.42
C PRO A 74 6.10 -8.89 -20.25
N GLU A 75 7.33 -8.81 -19.75
CA GLU A 75 8.11 -10.03 -19.48
C GLU A 75 7.45 -10.84 -18.35
N GLU A 76 7.20 -12.13 -18.60
CA GLU A 76 6.97 -13.08 -17.52
C GLU A 76 8.29 -13.31 -16.81
N SER A 77 8.58 -12.55 -15.75
CA SER A 77 8.97 -13.13 -14.47
C SER A 77 9.66 -12.15 -13.52
N HIS A 78 9.31 -12.34 -12.25
CA HIS A 78 10.00 -11.87 -11.05
C HIS A 78 11.48 -12.32 -10.92
N THR A 79 12.08 -12.95 -11.94
CA THR A 79 13.42 -13.58 -11.87
C THR A 79 14.56 -12.58 -11.97
N PHE A 80 14.31 -11.35 -12.47
CA PHE A 80 15.35 -10.31 -12.59
C PHE A 80 15.75 -9.67 -11.26
N LEU A 81 14.98 -9.87 -10.18
CA LEU A 81 15.10 -9.04 -8.96
C LEU A 81 15.86 -9.69 -7.81
N THR A 82 15.81 -11.01 -7.66
CA THR A 82 16.25 -11.67 -6.41
C THR A 82 17.72 -11.44 -6.10
N LYS A 83 18.62 -11.63 -7.07
CA LYS A 83 20.06 -11.45 -6.84
C LYS A 83 20.46 -9.97 -6.66
N PRO A 84 20.04 -9.03 -7.53
CA PRO A 84 20.31 -7.60 -7.31
C PRO A 84 19.75 -7.06 -6.00
N GLU A 85 18.58 -7.56 -5.57
CA GLU A 85 17.94 -7.16 -4.32
C GLU A 85 18.72 -7.63 -3.09
N GLU A 86 19.19 -8.88 -3.10
CA GLU A 86 20.02 -9.43 -2.02
C GLU A 86 21.33 -8.65 -1.85
N GLU A 87 22.04 -8.39 -2.95
CA GLU A 87 23.28 -7.62 -2.95
C GLU A 87 23.04 -6.19 -2.47
N TRP A 88 21.98 -5.54 -2.95
CA TRP A 88 21.62 -4.19 -2.52
C TRP A 88 21.26 -4.15 -1.04
N CYS A 89 20.44 -5.09 -0.55
CA CYS A 89 20.07 -5.16 0.86
C CYS A 89 21.29 -5.40 1.76
N ALA A 90 22.24 -6.24 1.34
CA ALA A 90 23.46 -6.52 2.10
C ALA A 90 24.28 -5.24 2.33
N VAL A 91 24.49 -4.43 1.29
CA VAL A 91 25.20 -3.13 1.37
C VAL A 91 24.51 -2.16 2.35
N HIS A 92 23.19 -2.25 2.47
CA HIS A 92 22.39 -1.36 3.30
C HIS A 92 22.08 -1.93 4.69
N ASN A 93 22.58 -3.13 5.04
CA ASN A 93 22.28 -3.83 6.31
C ASN A 93 20.78 -4.16 6.47
N LEU A 94 20.16 -4.61 5.39
CA LEU A 94 18.75 -4.95 5.31
C LEU A 94 18.52 -6.45 5.06
N LEU A 95 17.33 -6.93 5.42
CA LEU A 95 16.86 -8.31 5.22
C LEU A 95 15.81 -8.38 4.10
N PRO A 96 16.14 -8.90 2.90
CA PRO A 96 15.19 -9.05 1.80
C PRO A 96 13.92 -9.83 2.18
N ALA A 97 14.10 -10.93 2.94
CA ALA A 97 13.00 -11.75 3.41
C ALA A 97 12.00 -10.97 4.29
N ALA A 98 12.48 -9.97 5.06
CA ALA A 98 11.61 -9.13 5.85
C ALA A 98 10.74 -8.22 4.96
N PHE A 99 11.31 -7.67 3.87
CA PHE A 99 10.55 -6.86 2.91
C PHE A 99 9.47 -7.66 2.18
N LYS A 100 9.82 -8.85 1.70
CA LYS A 100 8.84 -9.76 1.09
C LYS A 100 7.67 -10.04 2.04
N ASN A 101 7.96 -10.36 3.31
CA ASN A 101 6.93 -10.58 4.32
C ASN A 101 6.05 -9.34 4.55
N ILE A 102 6.64 -8.14 4.58
CA ILE A 102 5.86 -6.88 4.71
C ILE A 102 4.95 -6.69 3.50
N SER A 103 5.45 -6.90 2.29
CA SER A 103 4.65 -6.78 1.05
C SER A 103 3.48 -7.77 1.06
N GLU A 104 3.71 -9.02 1.46
CA GLU A 104 2.65 -10.03 1.57
C GLU A 104 1.60 -9.64 2.62
N ILE A 105 2.03 -9.11 3.78
CA ILE A 105 1.12 -8.61 4.81
C ILE A 105 0.28 -7.44 4.26
N TYR A 106 0.90 -6.50 3.55
CA TYR A 106 0.20 -5.39 2.92
C TYR A 106 -0.87 -5.87 1.94
N ASP A 107 -0.53 -6.80 1.05
CA ASP A 107 -1.46 -7.36 0.06
C ASP A 107 -2.64 -8.06 0.75
N VAL A 108 -2.39 -8.80 1.83
CA VAL A 108 -3.44 -9.44 2.63
C VAL A 108 -4.35 -8.40 3.28
N VAL A 109 -3.80 -7.30 3.82
CA VAL A 109 -4.58 -6.22 4.44
C VAL A 109 -5.46 -5.53 3.40
N VAL A 110 -4.91 -5.13 2.25
CA VAL A 110 -5.66 -4.51 1.14
C VAL A 110 -6.79 -5.43 0.69
N MET A 111 -6.50 -6.73 0.52
CA MET A 111 -7.52 -7.74 0.21
C MET A 111 -8.65 -7.75 1.25
N GLN A 112 -8.34 -7.77 2.56
CA GLN A 112 -9.39 -7.77 3.59
C GLN A 112 -10.21 -6.47 3.57
N LEU A 113 -9.56 -5.32 3.36
CA LEU A 113 -10.24 -4.03 3.26
C LEU A 113 -11.24 -4.02 2.10
N HIS A 114 -10.85 -4.47 0.91
CA HIS A 114 -11.75 -4.55 -0.24
C HIS A 114 -12.81 -5.66 -0.13
N ARG A 115 -12.53 -6.71 0.65
CA ARG A 115 -13.51 -7.76 0.95
C ARG A 115 -14.61 -7.28 1.89
N PHE A 116 -14.25 -6.56 2.96
CA PHE A 116 -15.20 -6.14 4.01
C PHE A 116 -15.73 -4.72 3.86
N ARG A 117 -15.09 -3.89 3.03
CA ARG A 117 -15.58 -2.55 2.63
C ARG A 117 -15.95 -1.65 3.83
N PRO A 118 -15.00 -1.34 4.73
CA PRO A 118 -15.27 -0.37 5.79
C PRO A 118 -15.51 1.02 5.20
N SER A 119 -16.35 1.81 5.86
CA SER A 119 -16.78 3.14 5.40
C SER A 119 -15.64 4.13 5.12
N PHE A 120 -14.47 3.97 5.76
CA PHE A 120 -13.31 4.83 5.52
C PHE A 120 -12.55 4.54 4.21
N LEU A 121 -12.85 3.43 3.52
CA LEU A 121 -12.12 3.02 2.31
C LEU A 121 -12.45 3.88 1.08
N VAL A 122 -13.50 4.71 1.16
CA VAL A 122 -13.99 5.55 0.05
C VAL A 122 -12.90 6.45 -0.53
N LYS A 123 -12.13 7.11 0.34
CA LYS A 123 -11.04 8.00 -0.05
C LYS A 123 -9.76 7.56 0.65
N ILE A 124 -8.75 7.30 -0.15
CA ILE A 124 -7.46 6.80 0.32
C ILE A 124 -6.42 7.85 -0.03
N ASN A 125 -5.71 8.33 0.98
CA ASN A 125 -4.60 9.26 0.76
C ASN A 125 -3.38 8.44 0.30
N PRO A 126 -2.61 8.94 -0.69
CA PRO A 126 -1.36 8.30 -1.08
C PRO A 126 -0.44 8.16 0.13
N PRO A 127 0.20 7.00 0.32
CA PRO A 127 1.28 6.86 1.26
C PRO A 127 2.28 7.98 1.03
N LYS A 128 2.63 8.67 2.11
CA LYS A 128 3.44 9.90 2.01
C LYS A 128 4.81 9.66 1.42
N PHE A 129 5.34 8.44 1.58
CA PHE A 129 6.57 8.06 0.90
C PHE A 129 6.48 8.23 -0.62
N LEU A 130 5.31 8.11 -1.26
CA LEU A 130 5.09 8.33 -2.70
C LEU A 130 5.17 9.81 -3.15
N GLN A 131 5.36 10.77 -2.25
CA GLN A 131 5.58 12.17 -2.63
C GLN A 131 7.02 12.39 -3.15
N PRO A 132 7.22 12.77 -4.42
CA PRO A 132 8.56 12.83 -5.04
C PRO A 132 9.47 13.92 -4.46
N SER A 133 8.91 14.99 -3.90
CA SER A 133 9.65 16.15 -3.38
C SER A 133 10.20 15.97 -1.96
N GLU A 134 9.80 14.91 -1.25
CA GLU A 134 10.09 14.76 0.18
C GLU A 134 11.32 13.91 0.49
N PHE A 135 11.88 13.21 -0.51
CA PHE A 135 12.95 12.25 -0.26
C PHE A 135 14.30 12.74 -0.79
N ASN A 136 15.16 13.19 0.12
CA ASN A 136 16.55 13.55 -0.16
C ASN A 136 17.49 12.59 0.57
N HIS A 137 17.87 11.51 -0.11
CA HIS A 137 18.89 10.61 0.42
C HIS A 137 20.24 11.33 0.54
N THR A 138 20.83 11.29 1.74
CA THR A 138 22.22 11.72 1.94
C THR A 138 23.11 10.50 2.09
N CYS A 139 23.93 10.22 1.08
CA CYS A 139 25.01 9.26 1.19
C CYS A 139 26.07 9.81 2.15
N LEU A 140 26.32 9.12 3.26
CA LEU A 140 27.55 9.38 3.99
C LEU A 140 28.69 8.80 3.14
N HIS A 141 29.77 9.53 2.90
CA HIS A 141 30.96 8.93 2.29
C HIS A 141 31.74 8.22 3.40
N ARG A 142 32.01 6.93 3.22
CA ARG A 142 32.98 6.20 4.05
C ARG A 142 34.20 6.02 3.17
N GLU A 143 35.29 6.71 3.51
CA GLU A 143 36.60 6.28 3.04
C GLU A 143 36.75 4.83 3.50
N ILE A 144 36.91 3.92 2.55
CA ILE A 144 37.31 2.56 2.81
C ILE A 144 38.71 2.70 3.39
N LEU A 145 38.82 2.75 4.71
CA LEU A 145 40.10 2.49 5.36
C LEU A 145 40.34 1.01 5.15
N ASP A 146 41.24 0.72 4.21
CA ASP A 146 41.84 -0.59 4.02
C ASP A 146 42.31 -1.11 5.38
N LEU A 147 41.53 -2.00 5.97
CA LEU A 147 41.92 -2.79 7.13
C LEU A 147 42.28 -4.19 6.63
N GLU A 148 43.21 -4.28 5.68
CA GLU A 148 43.93 -5.52 5.41
C GLU A 148 45.42 -5.23 5.15
N GLU A 149 46.23 -5.77 6.06
CA GLU A 149 47.60 -6.27 5.84
C GLU A 149 48.74 -5.26 5.74
N ASP A 150 49.25 -4.89 6.92
CA ASP A 150 50.66 -4.52 7.10
C ASP A 150 51.53 -5.79 7.00
N VAL A 151 51.81 -6.27 5.78
CA VAL A 151 52.98 -7.11 5.46
C VAL A 151 53.46 -6.84 4.03
N ASP A 152 54.39 -5.88 3.93
CA ASP A 152 55.60 -5.93 3.10
C ASP A 152 55.49 -6.38 1.63
N SER A 153 55.56 -5.43 0.69
CA SER A 153 56.37 -5.54 -0.55
C SER A 153 56.37 -4.25 -1.38
N LEU A 154 57.57 -3.88 -1.84
CA LEU A 154 57.96 -2.66 -2.52
C LEU A 154 57.50 -2.57 -4.00
N SER A 155 57.12 -1.34 -4.40
CA SER A 155 57.34 -0.65 -5.70
C SER A 155 57.07 -1.37 -7.03
N LEU A 156 56.29 -0.73 -7.91
CA LEU A 156 56.81 0.04 -9.06
C LEU A 156 55.68 0.77 -9.81
N GLU A 157 56.01 1.98 -10.25
CA GLU A 157 55.15 2.94 -10.95
C GLU A 157 54.61 2.41 -12.28
N THR A 158 53.35 2.73 -12.60
CA THR A 158 52.99 3.16 -13.95
C THR A 158 51.71 3.97 -13.91
N GLU A 159 51.86 5.26 -14.23
CA GLU A 159 50.76 6.15 -14.55
C GLU A 159 50.00 5.61 -15.77
N ASN A 160 48.68 5.50 -15.67
CA ASN A 160 47.81 5.86 -16.77
C ASN A 160 46.42 6.23 -16.26
N ALA A 161 46.09 7.49 -16.55
CA ALA A 161 44.83 8.13 -16.27
C ALA A 161 43.67 7.40 -16.95
N HIS A 162 42.66 7.04 -16.16
CA HIS A 162 41.25 7.25 -16.44
C HIS A 162 40.49 7.10 -15.11
N SER A 163 40.58 8.13 -14.27
CA SER A 163 39.67 8.30 -13.14
C SER A 163 38.31 8.74 -13.69
N ASP A 164 37.62 7.81 -14.33
CA ASP A 164 36.16 7.86 -14.42
C ASP A 164 35.64 6.98 -13.28
N SER A 165 35.99 7.38 -12.04
CA SER A 165 35.34 6.83 -10.87
C SER A 165 33.89 7.31 -10.94
N GLN A 166 33.04 6.53 -11.59
CA GLN A 166 31.59 6.57 -11.40
C GLN A 166 31.35 6.79 -9.91
N LYS A 167 30.90 8.00 -9.55
CA LYS A 167 30.63 8.39 -8.16
C LYS A 167 29.43 7.57 -7.67
N ARG A 168 29.68 6.32 -7.28
CA ARG A 168 28.68 5.45 -6.67
C ARG A 168 28.66 5.78 -5.18
N CYS A 169 27.48 6.14 -4.68
CA CYS A 169 27.18 6.35 -3.28
C CYS A 169 27.75 5.21 -2.42
N ALA A 170 28.72 5.52 -1.55
CA ALA A 170 29.55 4.50 -0.88
C ALA A 170 29.30 4.32 0.62
N ALA A 171 28.32 4.98 1.27
CA ALA A 171 28.01 4.58 2.65
C ALA A 171 26.58 4.83 3.11
N THR A 172 26.11 3.81 3.82
CA THR A 172 25.03 3.77 4.80
C THR A 172 23.93 4.79 4.60
N PRO A 173 22.71 4.36 4.25
CA PRO A 173 21.65 5.28 3.96
C PRO A 173 21.32 6.11 5.19
N TYR A 174 21.38 7.43 5.06
CA TYR A 174 20.82 8.31 6.07
C TYR A 174 19.44 8.77 5.61
N VAL A 175 18.41 8.39 6.35
CA VAL A 175 17.05 8.92 6.22
C VAL A 175 16.85 9.92 7.36
N SER A 176 16.65 11.18 7.00
CA SER A 176 16.45 12.25 7.97
C SER A 176 15.13 12.04 8.72
N PRO A 177 15.01 12.46 10.00
CA PRO A 177 13.74 12.46 10.72
C PRO A 177 12.63 13.30 10.09
N THR A 178 12.97 14.16 9.12
CA THR A 178 12.02 14.94 8.31
C THR A 178 11.53 14.19 7.08
N ASP A 179 12.29 13.20 6.62
CA ASP A 179 11.94 12.42 5.43
C ASP A 179 10.76 11.51 5.76
N PHE A 180 9.95 11.21 4.73
CA PHE A 180 8.73 10.40 4.83
C PHE A 180 7.74 10.89 5.90
N GLU A 181 7.81 12.17 6.26
CA GLU A 181 7.09 12.77 7.39
C GLU A 181 7.19 11.96 8.70
N THR A 182 8.38 11.43 8.97
CA THR A 182 8.60 10.57 10.13
C THR A 182 8.21 11.25 11.44
N SER A 183 8.36 12.58 11.54
CA SER A 183 7.87 13.38 12.68
C SER A 183 6.36 13.25 12.90
N THR A 184 5.56 13.31 11.84
CA THR A 184 4.09 13.16 11.89
C THR A 184 3.72 11.76 12.35
N ILE A 185 4.40 10.73 11.82
CA ILE A 185 4.18 9.33 12.19
C ILE A 185 4.50 9.11 13.68
N VAL A 186 5.60 9.70 14.17
CA VAL A 186 5.96 9.66 15.59
C VAL A 186 4.86 10.29 16.45
N GLU A 187 4.33 11.45 16.06
CA GLU A 187 3.28 12.13 16.80
C GLU A 187 1.96 11.34 16.82
N MET A 188 1.57 10.74 15.68
CA MET A 188 0.44 9.83 15.60
C MET A 188 0.63 8.62 16.51
N LEU A 189 1.81 8.00 16.50
CA LEU A 189 2.12 6.84 17.33
C LEU A 189 2.08 7.18 18.82
N LYS A 190 2.64 8.34 19.21
CA LYS A 190 2.52 8.87 20.58
C LYS A 190 1.06 9.07 20.99
N THR A 191 0.25 9.63 20.10
CA THR A 191 -1.19 9.85 20.34
C THR A 191 -1.92 8.53 20.53
N LEU A 192 -1.66 7.53 19.69
CA LEU A 192 -2.26 6.20 19.81
C LEU A 192 -1.85 5.48 21.10
N VAL A 193 -0.58 5.57 21.49
CA VAL A 193 -0.10 5.02 22.76
C VAL A 193 -0.79 5.72 23.93
N LYS A 194 -0.87 7.06 23.91
CA LYS A 194 -1.56 7.85 24.94
C LYS A 194 -3.05 7.53 25.05
N MET A 195 -3.75 7.36 23.92
CA MET A 195 -5.16 6.94 23.92
C MET A 195 -5.32 5.55 24.55
N LYS A 196 -4.46 4.59 24.20
CA LYS A 196 -4.48 3.23 24.79
C LYS A 196 -4.23 3.26 26.30
N THR A 197 -3.29 4.08 26.79
CA THR A 197 -3.01 4.20 28.23
C THR A 197 -4.12 4.94 28.98
N GLN A 198 -4.65 6.04 28.43
CA GLN A 198 -5.76 6.78 29.04
C GLN A 198 -7.05 5.95 29.12
N HIS A 199 -7.35 5.14 28.10
CA HIS A 199 -8.47 4.19 28.16
C HIS A 199 -8.27 3.12 29.25
N ALA A 200 -7.03 2.75 29.55
CA ALA A 200 -6.72 1.84 30.64
C ALA A 200 -6.84 2.51 32.02
N GLU A 201 -6.39 3.76 32.16
CA GLU A 201 -6.41 4.54 33.42
C GLU A 201 -7.82 5.01 33.80
N ASN A 202 -8.62 5.46 32.83
CA ASN A 202 -10.01 5.87 33.07
C ASN A 202 -10.83 4.70 33.64
N LYS A 203 -10.56 3.45 33.22
CA LYS A 203 -11.19 2.24 33.80
C LYS A 203 -10.78 1.98 35.27
N ILE A 204 -9.60 2.42 35.70
CA ILE A 204 -9.18 2.35 37.12
C ILE A 204 -9.98 3.37 37.94
N SER A 205 -10.21 4.57 37.38
CA SER A 205 -10.95 5.66 38.04
C SER A 205 -12.46 5.37 38.21
N TYR A 206 -13.12 4.77 37.21
CA TYR A 206 -14.57 4.44 37.31
C TYR A 206 -14.88 3.31 38.31
N LYS A 207 -13.91 2.47 38.67
CA LYS A 207 -14.06 1.53 39.81
C LYS A 207 -13.90 2.20 41.18
N GLY A 208 -13.45 3.45 41.23
CA GLY A 208 -13.28 4.23 42.46
C GLY A 208 -14.41 5.19 42.79
N ARG A 209 -15.50 5.23 42.01
CA ARG A 209 -16.56 6.24 42.15
C ARG A 209 -17.99 5.67 42.19
N LEU A 210 -18.17 4.51 42.82
CA LEU A 210 -19.46 4.18 43.45
C LEU A 210 -19.35 4.56 44.94
N GLY A 211 -20.04 5.64 45.31
CA GLY A 211 -19.91 6.26 46.62
C GLY A 211 -20.39 5.37 47.77
N SER A 212 -19.62 5.41 48.88
CA SER A 212 -20.05 5.48 50.28
C SER A 212 -19.16 4.62 51.18
N ASN A 213 -18.37 5.30 52.03
CA ASN A 213 -17.78 4.86 53.30
C ASN A 213 -17.73 3.34 53.60
N VAL A 214 -16.89 2.58 52.89
CA VAL A 214 -16.46 1.25 53.34
C VAL A 214 -14.95 1.14 53.14
N LYS A 215 -14.22 0.89 54.23
CA LYS A 215 -12.79 0.54 54.19
C LYS A 215 -12.58 -0.61 53.19
N PRO A 216 -11.50 -0.65 52.40
CA PRO A 216 -11.28 -1.72 51.44
C PRO A 216 -11.30 -3.07 52.17
N THR A 217 -12.31 -3.90 51.92
CA THR A 217 -12.34 -5.27 52.43
C THR A 217 -11.27 -6.09 51.70
N LEU A 218 -10.50 -6.85 52.48
CA LEU A 218 -9.55 -7.85 52.00
C LEU A 218 -10.19 -8.74 50.92
N GLY A 219 -9.47 -9.02 49.82
CA GLY A 219 -9.82 -10.12 48.90
C GLY A 219 -10.51 -9.78 47.57
N THR A 220 -10.43 -8.56 47.04
CA THR A 220 -11.12 -8.21 45.77
C THR A 220 -10.39 -8.62 44.47
N GLN A 221 -9.10 -8.98 44.53
CA GLN A 221 -8.32 -9.40 43.35
C GLN A 221 -7.74 -10.79 43.54
N ALA A 222 -7.70 -11.57 42.46
CA ALA A 222 -7.12 -12.91 42.47
C ALA A 222 -5.61 -12.88 42.77
N CYS A 223 -5.16 -13.82 43.61
CA CYS A 223 -3.74 -14.05 43.86
C CYS A 223 -3.11 -14.75 42.66
N VAL A 224 -2.25 -14.02 41.94
CA VAL A 224 -1.52 -14.56 40.78
C VAL A 224 -0.61 -15.73 41.17
N PHE A 225 -0.01 -15.68 42.36
CA PHE A 225 0.86 -16.75 42.85
C PHE A 225 0.07 -18.03 43.17
N PHE A 226 -1.14 -17.89 43.73
CA PHE A 226 -2.00 -19.04 44.00
C PHE A 226 -2.56 -19.66 42.72
N ALA A 227 -2.98 -18.83 41.76
CA ALA A 227 -3.42 -19.30 40.44
C ALA A 227 -2.32 -20.09 39.71
N ASN A 228 -1.05 -19.80 40.00
CA ASN A 228 0.12 -20.51 39.49
C ASN A 228 0.65 -21.63 40.43
N GLY A 229 -0.05 -21.95 41.51
CA GLY A 229 0.34 -23.01 42.46
C GLY A 229 1.56 -22.71 43.34
N SER A 230 1.94 -21.44 43.45
CA SER A 230 3.19 -20.97 44.09
C SER A 230 2.98 -20.09 45.34
N CYS A 231 1.73 -19.90 45.79
CA CYS A 231 1.45 -19.11 46.98
C CYS A 231 1.77 -19.92 48.26
N ASN A 232 2.62 -19.36 49.11
CA ASN A 232 3.01 -19.94 50.41
C ASN A 232 2.32 -19.29 51.61
N LEU A 233 1.45 -18.31 51.39
CA LEU A 233 0.77 -17.55 52.44
C LEU A 233 -0.54 -18.18 52.91
N GLY A 234 -1.01 -19.24 52.24
CA GLY A 234 -2.25 -19.93 52.58
C GLY A 234 -3.43 -18.97 52.76
N ASP A 235 -4.25 -19.20 53.78
CA ASP A 235 -5.43 -18.37 54.08
C ASP A 235 -5.08 -16.98 54.63
N VAL A 236 -3.80 -16.72 54.93
CA VAL A 236 -3.29 -15.41 55.37
C VAL A 236 -2.99 -14.50 54.17
N CYS A 237 -3.11 -15.01 52.95
CA CYS A 237 -2.91 -14.23 51.73
C CYS A 237 -3.91 -13.07 51.63
N ARG A 238 -3.40 -11.86 51.40
CA ARG A 238 -4.24 -10.65 51.23
C ARG A 238 -5.01 -10.62 49.90
N PHE A 239 -4.69 -11.52 48.98
CA PHE A 239 -5.30 -11.66 47.66
C PHE A 239 -6.15 -12.93 47.60
N SER A 240 -7.24 -12.89 46.85
CA SER A 240 -8.21 -13.98 46.81
C SER A 240 -7.66 -15.24 46.15
N HIS A 241 -7.83 -16.38 46.81
CA HIS A 241 -7.53 -17.71 46.27
C HIS A 241 -8.76 -18.33 45.56
N SER A 242 -9.85 -17.58 45.40
CA SER A 242 -11.00 -18.04 44.63
C SER A 242 -10.71 -18.01 43.13
N SER A 243 -11.04 -19.10 42.43
CA SER A 243 -10.99 -19.18 40.96
C SER A 243 -11.95 -18.21 40.25
N LEU A 244 -12.94 -17.68 40.99
CA LEU A 244 -13.92 -16.70 40.52
C LEU A 244 -13.46 -15.25 40.73
N ALA A 245 -12.35 -15.02 41.44
CA ALA A 245 -11.86 -13.68 41.67
C ALA A 245 -11.28 -13.06 40.39
N PRO A 246 -11.49 -11.76 40.14
CA PRO A 246 -10.98 -11.12 38.92
C PRO A 246 -9.45 -11.07 38.94
N LYS A 247 -8.85 -11.52 37.84
CA LYS A 247 -7.40 -11.41 37.63
C LYS A 247 -6.99 -9.94 37.53
N PRO A 248 -5.87 -9.54 38.15
CA PRO A 248 -5.32 -8.19 37.94
C PRO A 248 -4.96 -7.98 36.47
N VAL A 249 -5.10 -6.75 35.97
CA VAL A 249 -4.91 -6.40 34.55
C VAL A 249 -3.44 -6.59 34.14
N CYS A 250 -3.21 -7.17 32.97
CA CYS A 250 -1.87 -7.30 32.42
C CYS A 250 -1.32 -5.95 31.94
N LYS A 251 -0.34 -5.41 32.66
CA LYS A 251 0.35 -4.17 32.25
C LYS A 251 1.06 -4.27 30.89
N PHE A 252 1.45 -5.48 30.47
CA PHE A 252 2.16 -5.71 29.21
C PHE A 252 1.22 -5.91 28.02
N TYR A 253 0.00 -6.42 28.24
CA TYR A 253 -0.98 -6.63 27.18
C TYR A 253 -1.37 -5.32 26.47
N LEU A 254 -1.36 -4.23 27.22
CA LEU A 254 -1.70 -2.88 26.74
C LEU A 254 -0.53 -2.16 26.05
N THR A 255 0.67 -2.75 26.05
CA THR A 255 1.84 -2.19 25.34
C THR A 255 1.79 -2.53 23.85
N LEU A 256 2.52 -1.80 23.00
CA LEU A 256 2.58 -2.05 21.55
C LEU A 256 3.02 -3.47 21.16
N GLN A 257 3.78 -4.14 22.03
CA GLN A 257 4.21 -5.52 21.81
C GLN A 257 3.17 -6.57 22.25
N GLY A 258 2.12 -6.14 22.94
CA GLY A 258 1.20 -7.06 23.60
C GLY A 258 1.88 -7.90 24.69
N CYS A 259 1.13 -8.85 25.24
CA CYS A 259 1.67 -9.76 26.24
C CYS A 259 2.17 -11.05 25.57
N ARG A 260 3.46 -11.32 25.73
CA ARG A 260 4.12 -12.53 25.21
C ARG A 260 3.56 -13.85 25.75
N ASN A 261 2.91 -13.80 26.91
CA ASN A 261 2.30 -14.98 27.54
C ASN A 261 0.93 -15.33 26.94
N GLY A 262 0.40 -14.50 26.01
CA GLY A 262 -0.83 -14.79 25.26
C GLY A 262 -2.01 -15.14 26.17
N ARG A 263 -2.78 -16.18 25.80
CA ARG A 263 -3.91 -16.67 26.62
C ARG A 263 -3.48 -17.31 27.94
N SER A 264 -2.22 -17.70 28.06
CA SER A 264 -1.62 -18.31 29.26
C SER A 264 -1.10 -17.27 30.25
N CYS A 265 -1.33 -15.97 29.99
CA CYS A 265 -0.94 -14.93 30.93
C CYS A 265 -1.70 -15.07 32.25
N PRO A 266 -1.00 -15.04 33.40
CA PRO A 266 -1.67 -15.13 34.69
C PRO A 266 -2.41 -13.84 35.06
N TYR A 267 -2.18 -12.76 34.30
CA TYR A 267 -2.90 -11.49 34.39
C TYR A 267 -4.03 -11.42 33.36
N SER A 268 -5.09 -10.65 33.66
CA SER A 268 -6.23 -10.50 32.75
C SER A 268 -5.83 -9.80 31.45
N HIS A 269 -6.16 -10.43 30.33
CA HIS A 269 -6.27 -9.82 29.00
C HIS A 269 -7.71 -9.52 28.62
N ASP A 270 -8.67 -9.98 29.43
CA ASP A 270 -10.07 -9.59 29.31
C ASP A 270 -10.18 -8.12 29.72
N SER A 271 -10.09 -7.28 28.71
CA SER A 271 -10.77 -6.00 28.72
C SER A 271 -12.27 -6.34 28.67
N GLY A 272 -12.85 -6.66 29.84
CA GLY A 272 -14.15 -7.32 29.98
C GLY A 272 -15.19 -6.88 28.96
N SER A 273 -15.91 -7.87 28.41
CA SER A 273 -17.07 -7.75 27.52
C SER A 273 -17.22 -6.38 26.87
N LEU A 274 -16.61 -6.24 25.70
CA LEU A 274 -16.99 -5.22 24.73
C LEU A 274 -18.42 -5.54 24.26
N VAL A 275 -19.42 -5.34 25.11
CA VAL A 275 -20.59 -4.64 24.60
C VAL A 275 -20.08 -3.24 24.34
N SER A 276 -19.78 -3.01 23.08
CA SER A 276 -19.36 -1.76 22.49
C SER A 276 -20.17 -0.59 23.07
N ALA A 277 -19.62 0.10 24.07
CA ALA A 277 -19.97 1.50 24.26
C ALA A 277 -19.28 2.26 23.13
N PRO A 278 -20.03 2.99 22.29
CA PRO A 278 -19.66 3.36 20.93
C PRO A 278 -18.70 4.55 20.93
N VAL A 279 -17.45 4.35 21.31
CA VAL A 279 -16.39 5.22 20.82
C VAL A 279 -16.01 4.61 19.48
N THR A 280 -16.69 5.11 18.43
CA THR A 280 -16.58 4.78 17.00
C THR A 280 -17.17 3.44 16.53
N SER A 281 -18.43 3.14 16.85
CA SER A 281 -19.19 2.07 16.17
C SER A 281 -19.43 2.30 14.66
N GLY A 282 -18.91 3.39 14.10
CA GLY A 282 -19.07 3.79 12.68
C GLY A 282 -17.88 3.51 11.75
N ILE A 283 -16.66 3.31 12.28
CA ILE A 283 -15.44 3.25 11.43
C ILE A 283 -15.36 1.93 10.66
N CYS A 284 -15.74 0.82 11.28
CA CYS A 284 -15.83 -0.49 10.62
C CYS A 284 -17.25 -0.82 10.18
N SER A 285 -18.16 0.17 10.17
CA SER A 285 -19.47 -0.04 9.54
C SER A 285 -19.24 -0.30 8.05
N GLN A 286 -19.96 -1.28 7.54
CA GLN A 286 -19.99 -1.54 6.10
C GLN A 286 -20.48 -0.27 5.39
N GLU A 287 -19.83 0.07 4.30
CA GLU A 287 -20.23 1.19 3.45
C GLU A 287 -21.72 1.09 3.08
N SER A 288 -22.43 2.21 3.19
CA SER A 288 -23.85 2.30 2.78
C SER A 288 -23.97 2.09 1.27
N ARG A 289 -25.14 1.60 0.81
CA ARG A 289 -25.42 1.42 -0.62
C ARG A 289 -25.11 2.68 -1.42
N GLY A 290 -24.59 2.49 -2.64
CA GLY A 290 -24.24 3.55 -3.58
C GLY A 290 -25.36 4.58 -3.72
N THR A 291 -25.00 5.87 -3.77
CA THR A 291 -25.99 6.95 -3.91
C THR A 291 -26.38 7.06 -5.39
N SER A 292 -27.68 7.13 -5.64
CA SER A 292 -28.36 7.00 -6.95
C SER A 292 -28.14 8.17 -7.93
N LEU A 293 -27.07 8.94 -7.81
CA LEU A 293 -26.71 9.93 -8.80
C LEU A 293 -25.41 9.43 -9.39
N CYS A 294 -25.44 9.03 -10.67
CA CYS A 294 -24.28 8.88 -11.55
C CYS A 294 -23.12 9.71 -11.00
N ASP A 295 -22.23 9.02 -10.26
CA ASP A 295 -21.38 9.69 -9.29
C ASP A 295 -20.62 10.79 -10.04
N THR A 296 -20.88 12.06 -9.73
CA THR A 296 -20.19 13.19 -10.37
C THR A 296 -18.67 13.05 -10.26
N ARG A 297 -18.20 12.24 -9.30
CA ARG A 297 -16.84 11.75 -9.12
C ARG A 297 -16.25 11.03 -10.34
N LEU A 298 -17.06 10.35 -11.15
CA LEU A 298 -16.64 9.66 -12.37
C LEU A 298 -16.32 10.64 -13.51
N LEU A 299 -16.94 11.83 -13.50
CA LEU A 299 -16.79 12.82 -14.54
C LEU A 299 -15.60 13.76 -14.23
N PRO A 300 -15.01 14.40 -15.25
CA PRO A 300 -14.06 15.48 -15.04
C PRO A 300 -14.71 16.61 -14.21
N ALA A 301 -14.06 17.03 -13.12
CA ALA A 301 -14.60 18.01 -12.19
C ALA A 301 -14.92 19.37 -12.84
N ASP A 302 -14.13 19.76 -13.84
CA ASP A 302 -14.27 21.06 -14.53
C ASP A 302 -15.32 21.03 -15.65
N GLY A 303 -15.96 19.87 -15.90
CA GLY A 303 -16.86 19.66 -17.05
C GLY A 303 -16.17 19.70 -18.42
N ASP A 304 -14.84 19.81 -18.42
CA ASP A 304 -14.01 19.82 -19.62
C ASP A 304 -12.95 18.72 -19.60
N GLY A 305 -12.59 18.25 -20.79
CA GLY A 305 -11.72 17.09 -21.00
C GLY A 305 -12.43 15.90 -21.63
N HIS A 306 -11.64 15.04 -22.25
CA HIS A 306 -12.13 13.85 -22.93
C HIS A 306 -12.04 12.63 -22.02
N ILE A 307 -12.96 11.69 -22.25
CA ILE A 307 -13.02 10.40 -21.58
C ILE A 307 -12.71 9.32 -22.62
N LEU A 308 -11.72 8.48 -22.32
CA LEU A 308 -11.46 7.26 -23.08
C LEU A 308 -12.07 6.08 -22.31
N VAL A 309 -12.94 5.32 -22.96
CA VAL A 309 -13.49 4.07 -22.44
C VAL A 309 -12.89 2.93 -23.23
N VAL A 310 -12.21 2.03 -22.54
CA VAL A 310 -11.52 0.90 -23.14
C VAL A 310 -12.21 -0.41 -22.77
N ASN A 311 -12.27 -1.33 -23.74
CA ASN A 311 -12.86 -2.67 -23.58
C ASN A 311 -14.38 -2.65 -23.34
N ASP A 312 -15.10 -1.67 -23.90
CA ASP A 312 -16.57 -1.60 -23.82
C ASP A 312 -17.20 -2.50 -24.90
N LYS A 313 -17.26 -3.81 -24.62
CA LYS A 313 -17.70 -4.84 -25.57
C LYS A 313 -19.06 -4.58 -26.22
N THR A 314 -19.99 -3.95 -25.50
CA THR A 314 -21.38 -3.77 -25.95
C THR A 314 -21.75 -2.31 -26.20
N LEU A 315 -20.82 -1.37 -25.98
CA LEU A 315 -21.06 0.09 -25.98
C LEU A 315 -22.14 0.56 -25.00
N GLN A 316 -22.66 -0.32 -24.13
CA GLN A 316 -23.71 -0.01 -23.18
C GLN A 316 -23.21 0.98 -22.13
N PHE A 317 -21.97 0.83 -21.69
CA PHE A 317 -21.36 1.74 -20.73
C PHE A 317 -21.22 3.13 -21.35
N SER A 318 -20.58 3.23 -22.51
CA SER A 318 -20.34 4.48 -23.22
C SER A 318 -21.64 5.18 -23.61
N SER A 319 -22.66 4.40 -24.00
CA SER A 319 -23.99 4.92 -24.33
C SER A 319 -24.67 5.53 -23.10
N LYS A 320 -24.67 4.86 -21.95
CA LYS A 320 -25.22 5.42 -20.71
C LYS A 320 -24.42 6.62 -20.21
N LEU A 321 -23.09 6.56 -20.31
CA LEU A 321 -22.23 7.69 -19.93
C LEU A 321 -22.56 8.95 -20.75
N SER A 322 -22.89 8.80 -22.04
CA SER A 322 -23.28 9.91 -22.91
C SER A 322 -24.60 10.60 -22.51
N GLN A 323 -25.41 9.99 -21.64
CA GLN A 323 -26.61 10.63 -21.08
C GLN A 323 -26.25 11.65 -19.99
N PHE A 324 -25.06 11.53 -19.41
CA PHE A 324 -24.58 12.36 -18.30
C PHE A 324 -23.38 13.25 -18.67
N TYR A 325 -22.78 13.03 -19.84
CA TYR A 325 -21.62 13.76 -20.33
C TYR A 325 -21.69 13.95 -21.84
N ASP A 326 -21.01 14.97 -22.37
CA ASP A 326 -21.01 15.28 -23.80
C ASP A 326 -20.46 14.10 -24.62
N ALA A 327 -21.32 13.50 -25.45
CA ALA A 327 -20.98 12.37 -26.31
C ALA A 327 -19.77 12.65 -27.21
N GLY A 328 -19.61 13.89 -27.69
CA GLY A 328 -18.47 14.32 -28.53
C GLY A 328 -17.12 14.27 -27.82
N LYS A 329 -17.14 14.26 -26.48
CA LYS A 329 -15.96 14.16 -25.61
C LYS A 329 -15.68 12.73 -25.14
N ILE A 330 -16.49 11.75 -25.53
CA ILE A 330 -16.30 10.34 -25.18
C ILE A 330 -15.74 9.60 -26.39
N VAL A 331 -14.64 8.88 -26.16
CA VAL A 331 -14.03 7.93 -27.11
C VAL A 331 -14.18 6.54 -26.51
N ALA A 332 -14.84 5.62 -27.20
CA ALA A 332 -15.05 4.25 -26.76
C ALA A 332 -14.28 3.28 -27.65
N SER A 333 -13.66 2.25 -27.10
CA SER A 333 -13.06 1.17 -27.89
C SER A 333 -13.73 -0.18 -27.64
N THR A 334 -13.87 -0.96 -28.71
CA THR A 334 -14.49 -2.29 -28.70
C THR A 334 -13.49 -3.35 -29.21
N PRO A 335 -13.35 -4.50 -28.54
CA PRO A 335 -12.37 -5.54 -28.94
C PRO A 335 -12.79 -6.35 -30.17
N GLY A 336 -14.01 -6.18 -30.67
CA GLY A 336 -14.50 -6.80 -31.89
C GLY A 336 -16.01 -6.60 -32.06
N LEU A 337 -16.48 -6.61 -33.30
CA LEU A 337 -17.90 -6.57 -33.62
C LEU A 337 -18.54 -7.94 -33.35
N GLN A 338 -18.90 -8.25 -32.10
CA GLN A 338 -20.02 -9.17 -31.94
C GLN A 338 -21.23 -8.48 -32.56
N SER A 339 -21.95 -9.18 -33.43
CA SER A 339 -23.22 -8.76 -34.03
C SER A 339 -24.23 -8.48 -32.91
N ALA A 340 -24.07 -7.37 -32.20
CA ALA A 340 -25.00 -6.89 -31.23
C ALA A 340 -26.12 -6.21 -32.02
N GLU A 341 -27.33 -6.74 -31.84
CA GLU A 341 -28.58 -6.07 -32.18
C GLU A 341 -28.41 -4.57 -31.99
N SER A 342 -28.76 -3.82 -33.03
CA SER A 342 -28.54 -2.38 -33.18
C SER A 342 -28.96 -1.57 -31.95
N TYR A 343 -28.07 -1.43 -30.96
CA TYR A 343 -28.19 -0.37 -29.98
C TYR A 343 -27.93 0.93 -30.72
N SER A 344 -28.87 1.87 -30.65
CA SER A 344 -28.69 3.18 -31.27
C SER A 344 -27.50 3.87 -30.63
N VAL A 345 -26.36 3.88 -31.33
CA VAL A 345 -25.17 4.62 -30.90
C VAL A 345 -25.56 6.09 -30.76
N PRO A 346 -25.32 6.73 -29.60
CA PRO A 346 -25.61 8.14 -29.41
C PRO A 346 -24.89 9.00 -30.45
N LYS A 347 -25.59 9.98 -31.04
CA LYS A 347 -25.00 10.90 -32.01
C LYS A 347 -23.82 11.65 -31.37
N GLY A 348 -22.64 11.53 -31.96
CA GLY A 348 -21.42 12.23 -31.52
C GLY A 348 -20.42 11.36 -30.76
N LEU A 349 -20.79 10.15 -30.31
CA LEU A 349 -19.85 9.22 -29.69
C LEU A 349 -18.78 8.77 -30.69
N LYS A 350 -17.51 8.91 -30.34
CA LYS A 350 -16.38 8.43 -31.17
C LYS A 350 -16.09 6.98 -30.81
N ILE A 351 -16.10 6.08 -31.79
CA ILE A 351 -15.89 4.65 -31.56
C ILE A 351 -14.63 4.19 -32.30
N LEU A 352 -13.77 3.47 -31.59
CA LEU A 352 -12.61 2.74 -32.11
C LEU A 352 -12.94 1.26 -32.12
N GLU A 353 -13.14 0.70 -33.31
CA GLU A 353 -13.55 -0.70 -33.49
C GLU A 353 -12.35 -1.62 -33.67
N ASN A 354 -12.53 -2.90 -33.31
CA ASN A 354 -11.56 -3.99 -33.49
C ASN A 354 -10.25 -3.83 -32.71
N LEU A 355 -10.31 -3.16 -31.55
CA LEU A 355 -9.18 -2.98 -30.65
C LEU A 355 -9.10 -4.14 -29.65
N ALA A 356 -8.63 -5.31 -30.12
CA ALA A 356 -8.51 -6.51 -29.27
C ALA A 356 -7.53 -6.32 -28.11
N ASP A 357 -6.42 -5.60 -28.36
CA ASP A 357 -5.44 -5.23 -27.35
C ASP A 357 -5.45 -3.70 -27.09
N PRO A 358 -5.98 -3.27 -25.94
CA PRO A 358 -5.94 -1.89 -25.47
C PRO A 358 -4.58 -1.20 -25.49
N SER A 359 -3.49 -1.97 -25.35
CA SER A 359 -2.14 -1.42 -25.31
C SER A 359 -1.70 -0.85 -26.66
N SER A 360 -2.18 -1.41 -27.79
CA SER A 360 -1.81 -0.94 -29.12
C SER A 360 -2.29 0.49 -29.41
N LEU A 361 -3.44 0.88 -28.84
CA LEU A 361 -3.94 2.26 -28.87
C LEU A 361 -3.05 3.21 -28.06
N ILE A 362 -2.47 2.72 -26.97
CA ILE A 362 -1.68 3.55 -26.05
C ILE A 362 -0.27 3.77 -26.58
N THR A 363 0.33 2.75 -27.18
CA THR A 363 1.66 2.81 -27.82
C THR A 363 1.63 3.46 -29.20
N GLY A 364 0.48 3.48 -29.88
CA GLY A 364 0.25 4.21 -31.13
C GLY A 364 0.61 3.46 -32.41
N LEU A 365 0.66 2.12 -32.37
CA LEU A 365 1.11 1.28 -33.49
C LEU A 365 0.01 1.01 -34.54
N GLU A 366 -1.22 0.77 -34.10
CA GLU A 366 -2.31 0.32 -34.99
C GLU A 366 -3.44 1.35 -35.12
N HIS A 367 -3.67 2.12 -34.05
CA HIS A 367 -4.79 3.05 -33.98
C HIS A 367 -4.34 4.37 -33.35
N GLU A 368 -4.52 5.46 -34.08
CA GLU A 368 -4.36 6.81 -33.51
C GLU A 368 -5.63 7.20 -32.74
N LEU A 369 -5.42 7.73 -31.54
CA LEU A 369 -6.50 8.29 -30.75
C LEU A 369 -7.07 9.53 -31.48
N PRO A 370 -8.38 9.64 -31.71
CA PRO A 370 -8.99 10.74 -32.47
C PRO A 370 -8.97 12.09 -31.72
N VAL A 371 -8.35 12.11 -30.54
CA VAL A 371 -8.19 13.29 -29.68
C VAL A 371 -6.78 13.28 -29.12
N PRO A 372 -6.11 14.44 -28.97
CA PRO A 372 -4.79 14.50 -28.34
C PRO A 372 -4.83 13.97 -26.90
N TRP A 373 -3.84 13.17 -26.51
CA TRP A 373 -3.71 12.62 -25.16
C TRP A 373 -3.71 13.68 -24.06
N ALA A 374 -3.13 14.86 -24.32
CA ALA A 374 -3.15 16.00 -23.40
C ALA A 374 -4.57 16.52 -23.06
N LYS A 375 -5.59 16.20 -23.87
CA LYS A 375 -6.99 16.57 -23.61
C LYS A 375 -7.76 15.49 -22.84
N LEU A 376 -7.20 14.29 -22.66
CA LEU A 376 -7.83 13.25 -21.86
C LEU A 376 -7.70 13.58 -20.37
N LYS A 377 -8.79 13.33 -19.62
CA LYS A 377 -8.83 13.48 -18.16
C LYS A 377 -9.15 12.19 -17.44
N ARG A 378 -9.80 11.24 -18.12
CA ARG A 378 -10.20 9.94 -17.56
C ARG A 378 -9.97 8.83 -18.59
N VAL A 379 -9.43 7.70 -18.14
CA VAL A 379 -9.39 6.45 -18.90
C VAL A 379 -10.14 5.40 -18.09
N PHE A 380 -11.24 4.90 -18.63
CA PHE A 380 -12.00 3.80 -18.06
C PHE A 380 -11.52 2.49 -18.66
N TRP A 381 -11.25 1.52 -17.80
CA TRP A 381 -11.12 0.12 -18.18
C TRP A 381 -12.37 -0.63 -17.75
N PHE A 382 -13.10 -1.17 -18.72
CA PHE A 382 -14.31 -1.93 -18.43
C PHE A 382 -14.05 -3.44 -18.40
N ASP A 383 -14.57 -4.08 -17.36
CA ASP A 383 -14.46 -5.51 -17.09
C ASP A 383 -15.57 -6.26 -17.85
N GLY A 384 -15.30 -6.68 -19.08
CA GLY A 384 -16.24 -7.48 -19.89
C GLY A 384 -16.08 -8.99 -19.70
N PHE A 385 -15.49 -9.47 -18.60
CA PHE A 385 -14.99 -10.84 -18.53
C PHE A 385 -16.06 -11.85 -18.07
N GLY A 386 -16.18 -12.93 -18.85
CA GLY A 386 -16.84 -14.17 -18.42
C GLY A 386 -16.03 -14.88 -17.33
N ASN A 387 -16.50 -16.05 -16.88
CA ASN A 387 -15.92 -16.77 -15.75
C ASN A 387 -14.58 -17.48 -16.03
N ASP A 388 -14.09 -17.47 -17.27
CA ASP A 388 -13.08 -18.43 -17.69
C ASP A 388 -11.72 -17.74 -17.97
N GLU A 389 -10.75 -18.05 -17.11
CA GLU A 389 -9.29 -17.81 -17.18
C GLU A 389 -8.71 -16.50 -16.59
N SER A 390 -8.54 -16.49 -15.26
CA SER A 390 -7.94 -15.37 -14.52
C SER A 390 -6.48 -15.02 -14.84
N ALA A 391 -5.70 -15.96 -15.40
CA ALA A 391 -4.27 -15.71 -15.69
C ALA A 391 -4.09 -14.80 -16.92
N THR A 392 -4.80 -15.10 -18.01
CA THR A 392 -4.82 -14.30 -19.24
C THR A 392 -5.33 -12.88 -18.97
N GLU A 393 -6.36 -12.76 -18.12
CA GLU A 393 -6.90 -11.47 -17.71
C GLU A 393 -5.91 -10.64 -16.88
N GLN A 394 -5.18 -11.28 -15.96
CA GLN A 394 -4.16 -10.62 -15.16
C GLN A 394 -3.04 -10.07 -16.05
N ALA A 395 -2.62 -10.84 -17.06
CA ALA A 395 -1.60 -10.41 -18.04
C ALA A 395 -2.07 -9.20 -18.86
N LEU A 396 -3.32 -9.21 -19.36
CA LEU A 396 -3.90 -8.07 -20.09
C LEU A 396 -3.94 -6.81 -19.22
N LEU A 397 -4.35 -6.94 -17.96
CA LEU A 397 -4.43 -5.81 -17.05
C LEU A 397 -3.04 -5.27 -16.67
N GLN A 398 -2.05 -6.15 -16.51
CA GLN A 398 -0.65 -5.78 -16.32
C GLN A 398 -0.13 -5.01 -17.53
N LYS A 399 -0.36 -5.51 -18.76
CA LYS A 399 0.01 -4.84 -20.01
C LYS A 399 -0.64 -3.47 -20.13
N PHE A 400 -1.92 -3.36 -19.76
CA PHE A 400 -2.64 -2.08 -19.74
C PHE A 400 -1.99 -1.08 -18.78
N PHE A 401 -1.77 -1.44 -17.51
CA PHE A 401 -1.15 -0.55 -16.53
C PHE A 401 0.27 -0.12 -16.95
N ALA A 402 1.07 -1.04 -17.49
CA ALA A 402 2.40 -0.71 -17.99
C ALA A 402 2.32 0.29 -19.16
N SER A 403 1.45 0.03 -20.14
CA SER A 403 1.30 0.88 -21.33
C SER A 403 0.82 2.28 -20.97
N ILE A 404 -0.22 2.40 -20.14
CA ILE A 404 -0.75 3.70 -19.74
C ILE A 404 0.22 4.46 -18.84
N ALA A 405 1.00 3.77 -17.98
CA ALA A 405 2.10 4.40 -17.25
C ALA A 405 3.16 4.97 -18.19
N ILE A 406 3.62 4.18 -19.17
CA ILE A 406 4.60 4.62 -20.17
C ILE A 406 4.08 5.87 -20.90
N LYS A 407 2.81 5.88 -21.31
CA LYS A 407 2.21 7.02 -22.01
C LYS A 407 2.15 8.28 -21.14
N ILE A 408 1.68 8.15 -19.90
CA ILE A 408 1.61 9.27 -18.95
C ILE A 408 3.01 9.83 -18.66
N LEU A 409 3.99 8.96 -18.42
CA LEU A 409 5.35 9.35 -18.06
C LEU A 409 6.12 9.97 -19.23
N SER A 410 5.99 9.39 -20.43
CA SER A 410 6.69 9.86 -21.63
C SER A 410 6.17 11.22 -22.12
N GLU A 411 4.86 11.45 -22.09
CA GLU A 411 4.22 12.71 -22.50
C GLU A 411 3.94 13.69 -21.36
N GLN A 412 4.29 13.32 -20.11
CA GLN A 412 4.08 14.14 -18.91
C GLN A 412 2.60 14.56 -18.74
N LEU A 413 1.68 13.61 -18.94
CA LEU A 413 0.24 13.86 -18.87
C LEU A 413 -0.21 14.12 -17.43
N SER A 414 -0.36 15.39 -17.05
CA SER A 414 -0.77 15.76 -15.69
C SER A 414 -2.28 15.55 -15.46
N GLY A 415 -2.64 14.84 -14.39
CA GLY A 415 -4.02 14.74 -13.91
C GLY A 415 -4.91 13.75 -14.66
N LEU A 416 -4.32 12.88 -15.50
CA LEU A 416 -5.04 11.74 -16.08
C LEU A 416 -5.32 10.69 -15.00
N GLN A 417 -6.60 10.35 -14.80
CA GLN A 417 -6.99 9.30 -13.85
C GLN A 417 -7.40 8.03 -14.58
N VAL A 418 -6.96 6.88 -14.06
CA VAL A 418 -7.35 5.57 -14.57
C VAL A 418 -8.44 5.00 -13.66
N ILE A 419 -9.59 4.66 -14.23
CA ILE A 419 -10.77 4.20 -13.50
C ILE A 419 -11.11 2.78 -13.92
N LEU A 420 -11.17 1.87 -12.95
CA LEU A 420 -11.61 0.49 -13.16
C LEU A 420 -12.95 0.30 -12.48
N ILE A 421 -13.88 -0.36 -13.17
CA ILE A 421 -15.18 -0.74 -12.59
C ILE A 421 -15.31 -2.25 -12.69
N MET A 422 -15.29 -2.93 -11.55
CA MET A 422 -15.36 -4.39 -11.48
C MET A 422 -15.88 -4.87 -10.11
N LYS A 423 -16.26 -6.15 -10.04
CA LYS A 423 -16.62 -6.77 -8.75
C LYS A 423 -15.42 -6.80 -7.80
N ASN A 424 -15.62 -6.49 -6.53
CA ASN A 424 -14.57 -6.55 -5.51
C ASN A 424 -13.91 -7.93 -5.37
N THR A 425 -14.63 -9.03 -5.63
CA THR A 425 -14.05 -10.37 -5.66
C THR A 425 -13.04 -10.55 -6.80
N ARG A 426 -13.35 -10.02 -8.00
CA ARG A 426 -12.44 -10.03 -9.16
C ARG A 426 -11.23 -9.15 -8.92
N TYR A 427 -11.43 -7.95 -8.36
CA TYR A 427 -10.34 -7.04 -7.99
C TYR A 427 -9.29 -7.71 -7.09
N ILE A 428 -9.76 -8.47 -6.09
CA ILE A 428 -8.90 -9.24 -5.18
C ILE A 428 -8.21 -10.40 -5.93
N GLN A 429 -8.97 -11.16 -6.72
CA GLN A 429 -8.46 -12.33 -7.44
C GLN A 429 -7.34 -11.95 -8.43
N LEU A 430 -7.51 -10.85 -9.16
CA LEU A 430 -6.55 -10.36 -10.16
C LEU A 430 -5.40 -9.54 -9.54
N GLN A 431 -5.39 -9.34 -8.21
CA GLN A 431 -4.39 -8.52 -7.50
C GLN A 431 -4.21 -7.12 -8.14
N VAL A 432 -5.30 -6.49 -8.55
CA VAL A 432 -5.29 -5.25 -9.37
C VAL A 432 -4.45 -4.14 -8.73
N GLU A 433 -4.58 -3.94 -7.42
CA GLU A 433 -3.83 -2.91 -6.70
C GLU A 433 -2.31 -3.14 -6.76
N ARG A 434 -1.86 -4.39 -6.73
CA ARG A 434 -0.45 -4.76 -6.87
C ARG A 434 0.04 -4.50 -8.28
N LEU A 435 -0.72 -4.89 -9.32
CA LEU A 435 -0.38 -4.61 -10.72
C LEU A 435 -0.23 -3.10 -10.98
N ALA A 436 -1.18 -2.33 -10.46
CA ALA A 436 -1.18 -0.88 -10.53
C ALA A 436 0.05 -0.28 -9.80
N ARG A 437 0.32 -0.73 -8.56
CA ARG A 437 1.45 -0.27 -7.74
C ARG A 437 2.81 -0.52 -8.40
N GLU A 438 2.99 -1.67 -9.06
CA GLU A 438 4.23 -1.96 -9.80
C GLU A 438 4.40 -1.09 -11.06
N CYS A 439 3.36 -0.35 -11.47
CA CYS A 439 3.39 0.62 -12.57
C CYS A 439 3.20 2.07 -12.08
N PHE A 440 3.57 2.38 -10.83
CA PHE A 440 3.48 3.71 -10.21
C PHE A 440 2.06 4.27 -10.00
N PHE A 441 1.03 3.44 -10.13
CA PHE A 441 -0.34 3.83 -9.83
C PHE A 441 -0.66 3.63 -8.35
N PHE A 442 -1.40 4.59 -7.80
CA PHE A 442 -1.93 4.53 -6.45
C PHE A 442 -3.46 4.63 -6.47
N LEU A 443 -4.12 3.77 -5.71
CA LEU A 443 -5.57 3.79 -5.55
C LEU A 443 -5.99 4.97 -4.66
N SER A 444 -6.56 6.03 -5.24
CA SER A 444 -7.00 7.21 -4.50
C SER A 444 -8.43 7.12 -3.98
N GLU A 445 -9.32 6.43 -4.70
CA GLU A 445 -10.72 6.28 -4.31
C GLU A 445 -11.24 4.88 -4.60
N SER A 446 -12.10 4.37 -3.73
CA SER A 446 -12.73 3.05 -3.86
C SER A 446 -14.14 3.09 -3.26
N PHE A 447 -15.17 3.24 -4.11
CA PHE A 447 -16.56 3.41 -3.68
C PHE A 447 -17.52 2.50 -4.46
N LEU A 448 -18.68 2.21 -3.88
CA LEU A 448 -19.64 1.27 -4.50
C LEU A 448 -20.19 1.90 -5.78
N SER A 449 -20.18 1.14 -6.87
CA SER A 449 -20.79 1.58 -8.12
C SER A 449 -22.31 1.38 -8.04
N ASP A 450 -23.07 2.34 -8.54
CA ASP A 450 -24.54 2.24 -8.57
C ASP A 450 -25.00 1.29 -9.69
N GLU A 451 -25.40 0.08 -9.30
CA GLU A 451 -25.98 -0.91 -10.22
C GLU A 451 -27.33 -0.47 -10.79
N ALA A 452 -28.11 0.37 -10.12
CA ALA A 452 -29.48 0.66 -10.53
C ALA A 452 -29.53 1.61 -11.73
N ASN A 453 -28.69 2.64 -11.75
CA ASN A 453 -28.63 3.60 -12.86
C ASN A 453 -27.75 3.10 -14.00
N LEU A 454 -26.70 2.37 -13.67
CA LEU A 454 -25.71 1.94 -14.64
C LEU A 454 -26.06 0.55 -15.19
N GLY A 455 -26.75 -0.32 -14.45
CA GLY A 455 -27.42 -1.52 -14.97
C GLY A 455 -26.51 -2.56 -15.61
N TRP A 456 -25.34 -2.82 -15.02
CA TRP A 456 -24.23 -3.52 -15.70
C TRP A 456 -23.88 -4.91 -15.16
N PHE A 457 -24.20 -5.25 -13.91
CA PHE A 457 -23.85 -6.54 -13.31
C PHE A 457 -25.09 -7.41 -13.14
N SER A 458 -25.62 -7.93 -14.24
CA SER A 458 -26.67 -8.95 -14.21
C SER A 458 -26.04 -10.32 -13.92
N ASP A 459 -25.58 -10.53 -12.69
CA ASP A 459 -25.14 -11.84 -12.25
C ASP A 459 -25.91 -12.22 -10.99
N THR A 460 -27.03 -12.90 -11.21
CA THR A 460 -27.87 -13.52 -10.19
C THR A 460 -27.12 -14.67 -9.50
N SER A 461 -26.14 -14.36 -8.65
CA SER A 461 -25.66 -15.31 -7.65
C SER A 461 -26.01 -14.80 -6.26
N THR A 462 -27.22 -15.14 -5.81
CA THR A 462 -27.68 -14.94 -4.42
C THR A 462 -26.99 -15.94 -3.49
N HIS A 463 -25.69 -15.80 -3.29
CA HIS A 463 -25.01 -16.46 -2.17
C HIS A 463 -24.88 -15.47 -1.02
N THR A 464 -25.96 -15.35 -0.25
CA THR A 464 -25.98 -14.65 1.03
C THR A 464 -25.13 -15.40 2.07
N ARG A 465 -23.81 -15.27 1.99
CA ARG A 465 -22.99 -15.31 3.21
C ARG A 465 -23.06 -13.92 3.82
N ARG A 466 -23.60 -13.82 5.05
CA ARG A 466 -23.87 -12.60 5.83
C ARG A 466 -22.71 -11.60 6.02
N MET A 467 -21.54 -11.82 5.42
CA MET A 467 -20.34 -10.96 5.53
C MET A 467 -19.51 -10.81 4.24
N GLN A 468 -19.91 -11.42 3.11
CA GLN A 468 -19.25 -11.23 1.82
C GLN A 468 -20.28 -10.76 0.80
N VAL A 469 -20.28 -9.47 0.48
CA VAL A 469 -21.09 -8.93 -0.61
C VAL A 469 -20.15 -8.77 -1.79
N ALA A 470 -20.26 -9.68 -2.77
CA ALA A 470 -19.72 -9.42 -4.09
C ALA A 470 -20.52 -8.25 -4.67
N ALA A 471 -19.87 -7.12 -4.88
CA ALA A 471 -20.50 -5.91 -5.37
C ALA A 471 -19.57 -5.20 -6.36
N PRO A 472 -20.13 -4.48 -7.34
CA PRO A 472 -19.34 -3.68 -8.24
C PRO A 472 -18.84 -2.43 -7.54
N VAL A 473 -17.58 -2.16 -7.80
CA VAL A 473 -16.83 -1.09 -7.17
C VAL A 473 -16.12 -0.32 -8.26
N THR A 474 -16.13 0.99 -8.09
CA THR A 474 -15.28 1.91 -8.83
C THR A 474 -13.97 2.10 -8.08
N TYR A 475 -12.86 1.86 -8.77
CA TYR A 475 -11.50 2.08 -8.30
C TYR A 475 -10.86 3.18 -9.12
N VAL A 476 -10.43 4.26 -8.47
CA VAL A 476 -9.78 5.40 -9.13
C VAL A 476 -8.30 5.38 -8.79
N PHE A 477 -7.47 5.31 -9.83
CA PHE A 477 -6.02 5.28 -9.73
C PHE A 477 -5.41 6.56 -10.27
N ASN A 478 -4.41 7.08 -9.55
CA ASN A 478 -3.57 8.20 -9.96
C ASN A 478 -2.14 7.72 -10.13
N LEU A 479 -1.48 8.15 -11.20
CA LEU A 479 -0.06 7.88 -11.38
C LEU A 479 0.77 8.87 -10.56
N HIS A 480 1.73 8.35 -9.80
CA HIS A 480 2.73 9.14 -9.09
C HIS A 480 4.09 8.98 -9.78
N PRO A 481 4.57 10.00 -10.53
CA PRO A 481 5.79 9.85 -11.28
C PRO A 481 7.01 9.62 -10.38
N PRO A 482 7.98 8.77 -10.79
CA PRO A 482 9.24 8.62 -10.08
C PRO A 482 10.03 9.94 -10.10
N SER A 483 10.95 10.12 -9.15
CA SER A 483 11.69 11.37 -9.04
C SER A 483 12.70 11.54 -10.19
N SER A 484 12.59 12.64 -10.95
CA SER A 484 13.57 13.00 -11.98
C SER A 484 14.94 13.37 -11.39
N THR A 485 15.00 13.84 -10.15
CA THR A 485 16.29 14.12 -9.48
C THR A 485 17.07 12.84 -9.20
N GLN A 486 16.35 11.75 -8.93
CA GLN A 486 16.95 10.46 -8.59
C GLN A 486 17.20 9.58 -9.82
N PHE A 487 16.31 9.63 -10.80
CA PHE A 487 16.31 8.73 -11.95
C PHE A 487 16.63 9.40 -13.30
N GLY A 488 16.98 10.69 -13.29
CA GLY A 488 17.34 11.43 -14.50
C GLY A 488 16.15 11.73 -15.43
N ASP A 489 16.44 11.97 -16.71
CA ASP A 489 15.43 12.26 -17.74
C ASP A 489 14.82 10.98 -18.33
N TYR A 490 14.21 10.18 -17.45
CA TYR A 490 13.49 8.99 -17.85
C TYR A 490 12.30 9.26 -18.82
N PRO A 491 11.60 10.42 -18.80
CA PRO A 491 10.58 10.73 -19.81
C PRO A 491 11.15 10.74 -21.24
N ALA A 492 12.34 11.30 -21.44
CA ALA A 492 13.00 11.25 -22.75
C ALA A 492 13.37 9.82 -23.14
N GLU A 493 13.93 9.02 -22.22
CA GLU A 493 14.27 7.63 -22.49
C GLU A 493 13.05 6.78 -22.90
N LEU A 494 11.90 6.99 -22.24
CA LEU A 494 10.66 6.31 -22.60
C LEU A 494 10.14 6.74 -23.98
N ARG A 495 10.22 8.04 -24.32
CA ARG A 495 9.85 8.53 -25.66
C ARG A 495 10.73 7.94 -26.75
N GLU A 496 12.04 7.84 -26.50
CA GLU A 496 12.98 7.25 -27.44
C GLU A 496 12.77 5.74 -27.58
N ALA A 497 12.35 5.04 -26.53
CA ALA A 497 11.97 3.63 -26.61
C ALA A 497 10.72 3.42 -27.49
N LEU A 498 9.71 4.28 -27.37
CA LEU A 498 8.47 4.21 -28.16
C LEU A 498 8.64 4.59 -29.65
N ARG A 499 9.68 5.36 -29.99
CA ARG A 499 9.95 5.82 -31.37
C ARG A 499 10.67 4.81 -32.24
N ARG A 500 11.19 3.72 -31.66
CA ARG A 500 11.91 2.69 -32.41
C ARG A 500 10.91 1.74 -33.04
N ASP A 501 10.31 2.17 -34.13
CA ASP A 501 9.81 1.36 -35.24
C ASP A 501 9.79 2.20 -36.53
#